data_AF-A0A285TI82-F1
#
_entry.id   AF-A0A285TI82-F1
#
_cell.length_a   1.000
_cell.length_b   1.000
_cell.length_c   1.000
_cell.angle_alpha   90.00
_cell.angle_beta   90.00
_cell.angle_gamma   90.00
#
_symmetry.space_group_name_H-M   'P 1'
#
loop_
_entity.id
_entity.type
_entity.pdbx_description
1 polymer ?
#
loop_
_entity_poly.entity_id
_entity_poly.type
_entity_poly.pdbx_seq_one_letter_code
_entity_poly.pdbx_strand_id
1 'polypeptide(L)'
;MPTDEYPGLPVNSANFEGLYVASRKGLLNRVRSDAGYPGSSLHGEQHWRCVASAANFIAEYTPNCDLATLSLFSLLHDSMREDDGYDEFHGQRAAEYLDTLVDDGVIGGGEADISRLRLAIYWHNQASVDPKESTIGACWDADRLNLWRLGIRPNARYLSTEFAQRENTINQAVIFLNSPPEWEEILSCIPEHPKTAISEPQRQPSRVQKILSLFQ
;
A
#
# COMPACT_ATOMS: atom_id res chain seq x y z
N MET A 1 3.25 38.69 -1.96
CA MET A 1 3.08 37.33 -1.41
C MET A 1 3.41 36.38 -2.56
N PRO A 2 4.55 35.68 -2.56
CA PRO A 2 4.90 34.79 -3.66
C PRO A 2 4.02 33.54 -3.61
N THR A 3 3.50 33.17 -4.78
CA THR A 3 2.78 31.95 -5.09
C THR A 3 3.80 30.90 -5.51
N ASP A 4 4.05 29.89 -4.68
CA ASP A 4 4.90 28.77 -5.07
C ASP A 4 4.06 27.78 -5.89
N GLU A 5 4.04 28.02 -7.20
CA GLU A 5 3.70 27.04 -8.22
C GLU A 5 4.74 25.92 -8.21
N TYR A 6 4.30 24.67 -8.02
CA TYR A 6 5.14 23.50 -8.25
C TYR A 6 5.46 23.40 -9.74
N PRO A 7 6.73 23.26 -10.15
CA PRO A 7 7.08 23.08 -11.56
C PRO A 7 6.61 21.71 -12.03
N GLY A 8 5.67 21.70 -12.99
CA GLY A 8 5.18 20.49 -13.65
C GLY A 8 6.33 19.71 -14.28
N LEU A 9 6.50 18.46 -13.86
CA LEU A 9 7.42 17.50 -14.46
C LEU A 9 6.82 16.92 -15.75
N PRO A 10 7.65 16.53 -16.73
CA PRO A 10 7.20 16.13 -18.05
C PRO A 10 6.47 14.79 -18.00
N VAL A 11 5.23 14.80 -18.48
CA VAL A 11 4.38 13.62 -18.68
C VAL A 11 4.97 12.79 -19.84
N ASN A 12 5.57 11.65 -19.53
CA ASN A 12 6.00 10.71 -20.55
C ASN A 12 4.91 9.64 -20.77
N SER A 13 4.58 9.45 -22.03
CA SER A 13 3.39 8.78 -22.55
C SER A 13 3.43 7.26 -22.38
N ALA A 14 2.70 6.77 -21.38
CA ALA A 14 1.91 5.55 -21.46
C ALA A 14 0.73 5.75 -20.51
N ASN A 15 -0.38 6.30 -21.02
CA ASN A 15 -1.60 6.54 -20.26
C ASN A 15 -2.21 5.20 -19.83
N PHE A 16 -1.76 4.69 -18.69
CA PHE A 16 -2.51 3.73 -17.89
C PHE A 16 -3.14 4.54 -16.76
N GLU A 17 -4.46 4.61 -16.72
CA GLU A 17 -5.16 5.13 -15.55
C GLU A 17 -5.11 4.05 -14.45
N GLY A 18 -4.58 4.41 -13.28
CA GLY A 18 -4.55 3.54 -12.10
C GLY A 18 -3.32 2.64 -11.95
N LEU A 19 -3.28 1.97 -10.80
CA LEU A 19 -2.24 1.00 -10.44
C LEU A 19 -2.45 -0.34 -11.15
N TYR A 20 -1.34 -0.99 -11.52
CA TYR A 20 -1.31 -2.32 -12.08
C TYR A 20 -0.12 -3.13 -11.55
N VAL A 21 -0.14 -4.43 -11.82
CA VAL A 21 0.94 -5.36 -11.43
C VAL A 21 1.41 -6.21 -12.60
N ALA A 22 2.67 -6.63 -12.58
CA ALA A 22 3.21 -7.55 -13.61
C ALA A 22 2.56 -8.95 -13.54
N SER A 23 2.30 -9.41 -12.32
CA SER A 23 1.56 -10.63 -12.01
C SER A 23 1.09 -10.55 -10.56
N ARG A 24 -0.19 -10.77 -10.28
CA ARG A 24 -0.77 -10.78 -8.93
C ARG A 24 -0.15 -11.91 -8.09
N LYS A 25 -0.03 -13.10 -8.68
CA LYS A 25 0.65 -14.24 -8.06
C LYS A 25 2.13 -13.95 -7.83
N GLY A 26 2.80 -13.33 -8.81
CA GLY A 26 4.20 -12.92 -8.69
C GLY A 26 4.41 -11.91 -7.56
N LEU A 27 3.57 -10.88 -7.48
CA LEU A 27 3.57 -9.88 -6.41
C LEU A 27 3.36 -10.55 -5.05
N LEU A 28 2.31 -11.36 -4.90
CA LEU A 28 2.01 -12.02 -3.63
C LEU A 28 3.17 -12.88 -3.14
N ASN A 29 3.77 -13.68 -4.03
CA ASN A 29 4.92 -14.51 -3.69
C ASN A 29 6.14 -13.67 -3.31
N ARG A 30 6.37 -12.55 -4.02
CA ARG A 30 7.47 -11.62 -3.71
C ARG A 30 7.28 -11.00 -2.33
N VAL A 31 6.10 -10.46 -2.03
CA VAL A 31 5.79 -9.87 -0.71
C VAL A 31 5.92 -10.90 0.41
N ARG A 32 5.37 -12.11 0.25
CA ARG A 32 5.51 -13.18 1.25
C ARG A 32 6.97 -13.58 1.50
N SER A 33 7.79 -13.62 0.45
CA SER A 33 9.21 -13.96 0.55
C SER A 33 10.02 -12.90 1.27
N ASP A 34 9.70 -11.63 1.03
CA ASP A 34 10.48 -10.50 1.52
C ASP A 34 9.98 -10.01 2.90
N ALA A 35 8.77 -10.40 3.30
CA ALA A 35 8.17 -9.94 4.55
C ALA A 35 8.90 -10.44 5.79
N GLY A 36 9.00 -9.59 6.81
CA GLY A 36 9.66 -9.94 8.07
C GLY A 36 8.88 -10.97 8.88
N TYR A 37 7.55 -10.82 8.97
CA TYR A 37 6.69 -11.64 9.84
C TYR A 37 5.39 -12.13 9.16
N PRO A 38 5.44 -12.74 7.96
CA PRO A 38 4.23 -13.12 7.23
C PRO A 38 3.35 -14.13 7.98
N GLY A 39 3.91 -14.91 8.90
CA GLY A 39 3.19 -15.88 9.72
C GLY A 39 2.70 -15.37 11.09
N SER A 40 2.92 -14.09 11.42
CA SER A 40 2.50 -13.53 12.70
C SER A 40 0.97 -13.55 12.85
N SER A 41 0.49 -13.88 14.06
CA SER A 41 -0.93 -13.78 14.40
C SER A 41 -1.39 -12.33 14.63
N LEU A 42 -0.45 -11.38 14.80
CA LEU A 42 -0.74 -9.97 15.08
C LEU A 42 -0.61 -9.11 13.82
N HIS A 43 0.48 -9.28 13.07
CA HIS A 43 0.82 -8.44 11.92
C HIS A 43 1.16 -9.23 10.66
N GLY A 44 0.86 -10.54 10.65
CA GLY A 44 1.10 -11.39 9.49
C GLY A 44 -0.06 -11.39 8.49
N GLU A 45 0.00 -12.33 7.56
CA GLU A 45 -0.85 -12.35 6.37
C GLU A 45 -2.35 -12.45 6.67
N GLN A 46 -2.74 -13.12 7.77
CA GLN A 46 -4.13 -13.13 8.22
C GLN A 46 -4.63 -11.70 8.47
N HIS A 47 -3.84 -10.88 9.18
CA HIS A 47 -4.19 -9.49 9.44
C HIS A 47 -4.30 -8.68 8.16
N TRP A 48 -3.33 -8.81 7.24
CA TRP A 48 -3.34 -8.10 5.96
C TRP A 48 -4.62 -8.36 5.14
N ARG A 49 -5.10 -9.61 5.13
CA ARG A 49 -6.37 -9.96 4.47
C ARG A 49 -7.60 -9.42 5.21
N CYS A 50 -7.55 -9.32 6.53
CA CYS A 50 -8.62 -8.67 7.31
C CYS A 50 -8.67 -7.15 7.05
N VAL A 51 -7.52 -6.50 6.86
CA VAL A 51 -7.43 -5.11 6.40
C VAL A 51 -8.07 -4.96 5.02
N ALA A 52 -7.77 -5.86 4.07
CA ALA A 52 -8.40 -5.83 2.75
C ALA A 52 -9.93 -5.98 2.82
N SER A 53 -10.43 -6.87 3.68
CA SER A 53 -11.87 -7.04 3.89
C SER A 53 -12.53 -5.77 4.43
N ALA A 54 -11.94 -5.12 5.43
CA ALA A 54 -12.43 -3.87 5.97
C ALA A 54 -12.36 -2.73 4.94
N ALA A 55 -11.28 -2.66 4.15
CA ALA A 55 -11.09 -1.67 3.09
C ALA A 55 -12.17 -1.79 2.01
N ASN A 56 -12.47 -3.02 1.55
CA ASN A 56 -13.54 -3.26 0.59
C ASN A 56 -14.91 -2.85 1.15
N PHE A 57 -15.19 -3.19 2.41
CA PHE A 57 -16.43 -2.77 3.06
C PHE A 57 -16.57 -1.25 3.18
N ILE A 58 -15.49 -0.53 3.51
CA ILE A 58 -15.51 0.93 3.53
C ILE A 58 -15.78 1.50 2.13
N ALA A 59 -15.13 0.94 1.11
CA ALA A 59 -15.24 1.40 -0.28
C ALA A 59 -16.64 1.23 -0.87
N GLU A 60 -17.41 0.20 -0.45
CA GLU A 60 -18.81 0.02 -0.87
C GLU A 60 -19.72 1.22 -0.52
N TYR A 61 -19.39 1.95 0.54
CA TYR A 61 -20.21 3.05 1.08
C TYR A 61 -19.49 4.41 1.09
N THR A 62 -18.27 4.47 0.57
CA THR A 62 -17.46 5.70 0.49
C THR A 62 -17.14 6.00 -0.97
N PRO A 63 -17.70 7.08 -1.55
CA PRO A 63 -17.44 7.42 -2.95
C PRO A 63 -15.96 7.67 -3.24
N ASN A 64 -15.56 7.40 -4.48
CA ASN A 64 -14.23 7.69 -5.03
C ASN A 64 -13.06 6.99 -4.34
N CYS A 65 -13.30 5.87 -3.65
CA CYS A 65 -12.22 5.00 -3.18
C CYS A 65 -11.64 4.21 -4.36
N ASP A 66 -10.30 4.20 -4.49
CA ASP A 66 -9.60 3.34 -5.43
C ASP A 66 -9.29 1.98 -4.82
N LEU A 67 -9.98 0.95 -5.30
CA LEU A 67 -9.83 -0.43 -4.85
C LEU A 67 -8.43 -1.00 -5.10
N ALA A 68 -7.74 -0.59 -6.18
CA ALA A 68 -6.40 -1.09 -6.46
C ALA A 68 -5.40 -0.60 -5.40
N THR A 69 -5.48 0.67 -5.03
CA THR A 69 -4.71 1.25 -3.92
C THR A 69 -5.04 0.56 -2.59
N LEU A 70 -6.33 0.35 -2.28
CA LEU A 70 -6.75 -0.31 -1.04
C LEU A 70 -6.22 -1.74 -0.92
N SER A 71 -6.29 -2.53 -2.01
CA SER A 71 -5.78 -3.91 -2.03
C SER A 71 -4.25 -3.95 -1.90
N LEU A 72 -3.53 -3.07 -2.60
CA LEU A 72 -2.06 -2.99 -2.49
C LEU A 72 -1.60 -2.50 -1.11
N PHE A 73 -2.28 -1.50 -0.55
CA PHE A 73 -2.03 -1.02 0.81
C PHE A 73 -2.17 -2.18 1.82
N SER A 74 -3.28 -2.91 1.73
CA SER A 74 -3.57 -4.03 2.64
C SER A 74 -2.46 -5.09 2.62
N LEU A 75 -1.91 -5.39 1.44
CA LEU A 75 -0.82 -6.35 1.27
C LEU A 75 0.55 -5.83 1.78
N LEU A 76 0.81 -4.52 1.66
CA LEU A 76 2.16 -3.96 1.83
C LEU A 76 2.40 -3.28 3.19
N HIS A 77 1.39 -2.66 3.81
CA HIS A 77 1.59 -1.71 4.93
C HIS A 77 2.42 -2.26 6.11
N ASP A 78 2.21 -3.53 6.47
CA ASP A 78 2.88 -4.24 7.57
C ASP A 78 3.90 -5.29 7.07
N SER A 79 4.21 -5.32 5.78
CA SER A 79 5.10 -6.35 5.21
C SER A 79 6.55 -6.20 5.68
N MET A 80 6.99 -4.97 5.96
CA MET A 80 8.39 -4.63 6.29
C MET A 80 8.60 -4.32 7.77
N ARG A 81 7.92 -5.07 8.64
CA ARG A 81 8.19 -5.06 10.09
C ARG A 81 9.51 -5.76 10.40
N GLU A 82 10.29 -5.16 11.30
CA GLU A 82 11.49 -5.75 11.89
C GLU A 82 11.24 -6.25 13.31
N ASP A 83 10.11 -5.86 13.91
CA ASP A 83 9.62 -6.38 15.19
C ASP A 83 8.08 -6.57 15.14
N ASP A 84 7.61 -7.68 15.68
CA ASP A 84 6.17 -8.03 15.72
C ASP A 84 5.42 -7.28 16.84
N GLY A 85 6.14 -6.62 17.74
CA GLY A 85 5.62 -5.72 18.77
C GLY A 85 5.70 -4.26 18.32
N TYR A 86 6.52 -3.47 19.01
CA TYR A 86 6.66 -2.04 18.72
C TYR A 86 7.67 -1.84 17.59
N ASP A 87 7.19 -1.26 16.51
CA ASP A 87 8.00 -0.93 15.35
C ASP A 87 7.50 0.40 14.81
N GLU A 88 8.21 1.49 15.01
CA GLU A 88 7.74 2.82 14.61
C GLU A 88 7.98 3.12 13.12
N PHE A 89 8.96 2.45 12.51
CA PHE A 89 9.44 2.75 11.16
C PHE A 89 8.94 1.77 10.08
N HIS A 90 8.07 0.80 10.43
CA HIS A 90 7.54 -0.17 9.45
C HIS A 90 6.82 0.48 8.28
N GLY A 91 6.04 1.55 8.52
CA GLY A 91 5.41 2.31 7.44
C GLY A 91 6.44 2.91 6.46
N GLN A 92 7.53 3.48 6.98
CA GLN A 92 8.62 4.01 6.16
C GLN A 92 9.28 2.90 5.33
N ARG A 93 9.67 1.79 5.96
CA ARG A 93 10.33 0.68 5.26
C ARG A 93 9.42 0.03 4.23
N ALA A 94 8.12 -0.09 4.52
CA ALA A 94 7.14 -0.61 3.56
C ALA A 94 6.97 0.33 2.35
N ALA A 95 7.05 1.65 2.55
CA ALA A 95 7.03 2.61 1.46
C ALA A 95 8.32 2.57 0.61
N GLU A 96 9.49 2.39 1.22
CA GLU A 96 10.76 2.17 0.50
C GLU A 96 10.77 0.84 -0.27
N TYR A 97 10.12 -0.18 0.29
CA TYR A 97 9.90 -1.45 -0.40
C TYR A 97 8.95 -1.31 -1.59
N LEU A 98 7.89 -0.50 -1.49
CA LEU A 98 7.06 -0.14 -2.65
C LEU A 98 7.91 0.48 -3.78
N ASP A 99 8.81 1.42 -3.46
CA ASP A 99 9.70 2.01 -4.47
C ASP A 99 10.52 0.93 -5.18
N THR A 100 11.04 -0.05 -4.42
CA THR A 100 11.77 -1.20 -4.99
C THR A 100 10.89 -2.03 -5.93
N LEU A 101 9.63 -2.30 -5.56
CA LEU A 101 8.68 -3.03 -6.40
C LEU A 101 8.33 -2.27 -7.68
N VAL A 102 8.32 -0.94 -7.63
CA VAL A 102 8.10 -0.07 -8.81
C VAL A 102 9.31 -0.08 -9.73
N ASP A 103 10.51 0.10 -9.17
CA ASP A 103 11.78 0.06 -9.93
C ASP A 103 12.01 -1.31 -10.58
N ASP A 104 11.66 -2.39 -9.88
CA ASP A 104 11.68 -3.75 -10.41
C ASP A 104 10.55 -4.01 -11.43
N GLY A 105 9.63 -3.07 -11.64
CA GLY A 105 8.47 -3.22 -12.53
C GLY A 105 7.51 -4.33 -12.12
N VAL A 106 7.42 -4.62 -10.82
CA VAL A 106 6.44 -5.55 -10.24
C VAL A 106 5.10 -4.85 -10.04
N ILE A 107 5.13 -3.59 -9.59
CA ILE A 107 3.99 -2.67 -9.51
C ILE A 107 4.26 -1.53 -10.51
N GLY A 108 3.22 -1.02 -11.16
CA GLY A 108 3.30 0.18 -11.98
C GLY A 108 2.01 1.00 -11.91
N GLY A 109 2.07 2.22 -12.42
CA GLY A 109 0.93 3.13 -12.45
C GLY A 109 1.37 4.57 -12.73
N GLY A 110 0.41 5.50 -12.77
CA GLY A 110 0.72 6.92 -12.84
C GLY A 110 1.43 7.43 -11.58
N GLU A 111 2.23 8.49 -11.71
CA GLU A 111 2.99 9.08 -10.59
C GLU A 111 2.07 9.47 -9.41
N ALA A 112 0.88 10.01 -9.71
CA ALA A 112 -0.10 10.38 -8.69
C ALA A 112 -0.63 9.16 -7.91
N ASP A 113 -0.88 8.04 -8.59
CA ASP A 113 -1.38 6.81 -7.96
C ASP A 113 -0.32 6.15 -7.09
N ILE A 114 0.92 6.05 -7.59
CA ILE A 114 2.05 5.53 -6.83
C ILE A 114 2.33 6.40 -5.61
N SER A 115 2.31 7.73 -5.78
CA SER A 115 2.51 8.68 -4.67
C SER A 115 1.43 8.56 -3.61
N ARG A 116 0.17 8.36 -4.02
CA ARG A 116 -0.97 8.15 -3.11
C ARG A 116 -0.83 6.85 -2.32
N LEU A 117 -0.51 5.73 -2.97
CA LEU A 117 -0.25 4.45 -2.29
C LEU A 117 0.94 4.56 -1.32
N ARG A 118 2.04 5.19 -1.77
CA ARG A 118 3.23 5.42 -0.94
C ARG A 118 2.89 6.23 0.31
N LEU A 119 2.12 7.31 0.17
CA LEU A 119 1.71 8.16 1.30
C LEU A 119 0.81 7.38 2.27
N ALA A 120 -0.14 6.60 1.75
CA ALA A 120 -1.01 5.75 2.56
C ALA A 120 -0.18 4.77 3.40
N ILE A 121 0.77 4.07 2.78
CA ILE A 121 1.67 3.12 3.46
C ILE A 121 2.57 3.82 4.48
N TYR A 122 3.23 4.91 4.11
CA TYR A 122 4.22 5.56 4.97
C TYR A 122 3.62 6.01 6.30
N TRP A 123 2.42 6.60 6.27
CA TRP A 123 1.84 7.29 7.43
C TRP A 123 0.78 6.50 8.19
N HIS A 124 0.46 5.27 7.81
CA HIS A 124 -0.69 4.55 8.37
C HIS A 124 -0.64 4.33 9.89
N ASN A 125 0.56 4.14 10.44
CA ASN A 125 0.77 3.90 11.86
C ASN A 125 0.76 5.18 12.72
N GLN A 126 0.61 6.35 12.11
CA GLN A 126 0.46 7.61 12.84
C GLN A 126 -0.99 7.85 13.24
N ALA A 127 -1.22 8.75 14.20
CA ALA A 127 -2.57 9.12 14.65
C ALA A 127 -3.31 10.11 13.71
N SER A 128 -2.82 10.29 12.47
CA SER A 128 -3.35 11.24 11.48
C SER A 128 -4.67 10.75 10.87
N VAL A 129 -5.55 11.67 10.48
CA VAL A 129 -6.75 11.38 9.68
C VAL A 129 -6.73 12.22 8.41
N ASP A 130 -7.23 11.68 7.31
CA ASP A 130 -7.39 12.41 6.05
C ASP A 130 -8.86 12.34 5.57
N PRO A 131 -9.71 13.30 5.98
CA PRO A 131 -11.11 13.32 5.56
C PRO A 131 -11.30 13.83 4.12
N LYS A 132 -10.24 14.25 3.42
CA LYS A 132 -10.34 14.85 2.08
C LYS A 132 -9.93 13.90 0.97
N GLU A 133 -9.00 12.99 1.24
CA GLU A 133 -8.60 11.93 0.31
C GLU A 133 -9.21 10.60 0.76
N SER A 134 -10.31 10.20 0.11
CA SER A 134 -11.11 9.04 0.55
C SER A 134 -10.35 7.72 0.46
N THR A 135 -9.41 7.57 -0.47
CA THR A 135 -8.64 6.33 -0.63
C THR A 135 -7.63 6.17 0.51
N ILE A 136 -6.84 7.21 0.80
CA ILE A 136 -5.89 7.22 1.92
C ILE A 136 -6.64 7.06 3.24
N GLY A 137 -7.72 7.81 3.42
CA GLY A 137 -8.57 7.72 4.60
C GLY A 137 -9.11 6.30 4.81
N ALA A 138 -9.61 5.66 3.75
CA ALA A 138 -10.10 4.28 3.81
C ALA A 138 -8.99 3.25 4.09
N CYS A 139 -7.76 3.46 3.58
CA CYS A 139 -6.61 2.61 3.91
C CYS A 139 -6.34 2.63 5.42
N TRP A 140 -6.22 3.82 6.01
CA TRP A 140 -5.94 3.97 7.44
C TRP A 140 -7.10 3.48 8.30
N ASP A 141 -8.33 3.73 7.88
CA ASP A 141 -9.52 3.26 8.59
C ASP A 141 -9.59 1.74 8.62
N ALA A 142 -9.28 1.08 7.50
CA ALA A 142 -9.28 -0.37 7.40
C ALA A 142 -8.31 -1.03 8.39
N ASP A 143 -7.08 -0.52 8.51
CA ASP A 143 -6.11 -1.02 9.48
C ASP A 143 -6.56 -0.73 10.94
N ARG A 144 -7.01 0.50 11.21
CA ARG A 144 -7.46 0.88 12.57
C ARG A 144 -8.71 0.14 13.02
N LEU A 145 -9.64 -0.18 12.12
CA LEU A 145 -10.80 -1.02 12.41
C LEU A 145 -10.38 -2.44 12.80
N ASN A 146 -9.22 -2.90 12.33
CA ASN A 146 -8.65 -4.20 12.69
C ASN A 146 -7.93 -4.21 14.05
N LEU A 147 -7.88 -3.09 14.79
CA LEU A 147 -7.33 -3.05 16.16
C LEU A 147 -8.08 -3.95 17.15
N TRP A 148 -9.30 -4.40 16.81
CA TRP A 148 -10.02 -5.42 17.56
C TRP A 148 -9.21 -6.69 17.79
N ARG A 149 -8.32 -7.06 16.85
CA ARG A 149 -7.41 -8.21 16.99
C ARG A 149 -6.47 -8.10 18.19
N LEU A 150 -6.19 -6.86 18.61
CA LEU A 150 -5.37 -6.53 19.78
C LEU A 150 -6.21 -6.29 21.04
N GLY A 151 -7.53 -6.55 21.00
CA GLY A 151 -8.45 -6.23 22.08
C GLY A 151 -8.71 -4.72 22.26
N ILE A 152 -8.34 -3.91 21.27
CA ILE A 152 -8.49 -2.45 21.30
C ILE A 152 -9.72 -2.07 20.47
N ARG A 153 -10.70 -1.44 21.11
CA ARG A 153 -11.86 -0.88 20.41
C ARG A 153 -11.43 0.33 19.57
N PRO A 154 -11.65 0.32 18.24
CA PRO A 154 -11.38 1.48 17.40
C PRO A 154 -12.16 2.70 17.88
N ASN A 155 -11.53 3.88 17.82
CA ASN A 155 -12.16 5.13 18.24
C ASN A 155 -12.41 6.00 17.01
N ALA A 156 -13.67 6.40 16.80
CA ALA A 156 -14.12 7.21 15.66
C ALA A 156 -13.28 8.47 15.43
N ARG A 157 -12.68 9.06 16.48
CA ARG A 157 -11.80 10.25 16.35
C ARG A 157 -10.54 10.01 15.51
N TYR A 158 -10.14 8.76 15.34
CA TYR A 158 -8.97 8.35 14.55
C TYR A 158 -9.40 7.70 13.23
N LEU A 159 -10.66 7.82 12.84
CA LEU A 159 -11.15 7.34 11.55
C LEU A 159 -11.44 8.54 10.64
N SER A 160 -11.18 8.39 9.36
CA SER A 160 -11.15 9.44 8.35
C SER A 160 -12.48 9.53 7.61
N THR A 161 -13.05 8.39 7.22
CA THR A 161 -14.29 8.31 6.45
C THR A 161 -15.52 8.37 7.34
N GLU A 162 -16.55 9.09 6.90
CA GLU A 162 -17.82 9.17 7.64
C GLU A 162 -18.44 7.78 7.87
N PHE A 163 -18.24 6.85 6.92
CA PHE A 163 -18.75 5.49 7.05
C PHE A 163 -18.03 4.69 8.14
N ALA A 164 -16.69 4.76 8.20
CA ALA A 164 -15.92 4.07 9.23
C ALA A 164 -16.16 4.64 10.64
N GLN A 165 -16.44 5.94 10.75
CA GLN A 165 -16.75 6.61 12.01
C GLN A 165 -18.07 6.15 12.68
N ARG A 166 -18.95 5.46 11.95
CA ARG A 166 -20.23 5.01 12.49
C ARG A 166 -20.02 3.92 13.54
N GLU A 167 -20.72 4.05 14.66
CA GLU A 167 -20.72 3.09 15.75
C GLU A 167 -20.99 1.65 15.28
N ASN A 168 -21.96 1.47 14.37
CA ASN A 168 -22.26 0.16 13.81
C ASN A 168 -21.10 -0.41 12.99
N THR A 169 -20.43 0.42 12.17
CA THR A 169 -19.26 0.01 11.37
C THR A 169 -18.10 -0.42 12.27
N ILE A 170 -17.80 0.37 13.31
CA ILE A 170 -16.77 0.04 14.30
C ILE A 170 -17.04 -1.31 14.95
N ASN A 171 -18.28 -1.56 15.39
CA ASN A 171 -18.63 -2.82 16.05
C ASN A 171 -18.68 -4.00 15.07
N GLN A 172 -19.09 -3.79 13.81
CA GLN A 172 -19.10 -4.84 12.78
C GLN A 172 -17.69 -5.26 12.36
N ALA A 173 -16.68 -4.39 12.47
CA ALA A 173 -15.32 -4.69 12.03
C ALA A 173 -14.68 -5.92 12.70
N VAL A 174 -15.14 -6.30 13.91
CA VAL A 174 -14.71 -7.53 14.57
C VAL A 174 -14.99 -8.79 13.73
N ILE A 175 -16.01 -8.75 12.86
CA ILE A 175 -16.42 -9.87 12.01
C ILE A 175 -15.34 -10.16 10.96
N PHE A 176 -14.65 -9.12 10.46
CA PHE A 176 -13.61 -9.27 9.43
C PHE A 176 -12.42 -10.11 9.87
N LEU A 177 -12.24 -10.30 11.19
CA LEU A 177 -11.14 -11.09 11.77
C LEU A 177 -11.28 -12.61 11.55
N ASN A 178 -12.50 -13.10 11.33
CA ASN A 178 -12.78 -14.54 11.46
C ASN A 178 -12.52 -15.33 10.17
N SER A 179 -12.76 -14.74 9.00
CA SER A 179 -12.66 -15.42 7.70
C SER A 179 -12.47 -14.40 6.57
N PRO A 180 -11.31 -13.71 6.53
CA PRO A 180 -11.04 -12.79 5.44
C PRO A 180 -10.91 -13.55 4.10
N PRO A 181 -11.21 -12.89 2.97
CA PRO A 181 -11.14 -13.52 1.65
C PRO A 181 -9.71 -13.99 1.31
N GLU A 182 -9.58 -14.83 0.29
CA GLU A 182 -8.29 -15.27 -0.23
C GLU A 182 -7.64 -14.19 -1.10
N TRP A 183 -6.31 -14.23 -1.25
CA TRP A 183 -5.59 -13.20 -2.02
C TRP A 183 -5.99 -13.13 -3.49
N GLU A 184 -6.39 -14.25 -4.08
CA GLU A 184 -6.91 -14.30 -5.44
C GLU A 184 -8.13 -13.38 -5.61
N GLU A 185 -8.99 -13.30 -4.59
CA GLU A 185 -10.15 -12.40 -4.57
C GLU A 185 -9.71 -10.96 -4.30
N ILE A 186 -8.89 -10.74 -3.27
CA ILE A 186 -8.42 -9.39 -2.87
C ILE A 186 -7.69 -8.68 -4.01
N LEU A 187 -6.80 -9.39 -4.70
CA LEU A 187 -5.99 -8.83 -5.78
C LEU A 187 -6.73 -8.86 -7.13
N SER A 188 -7.95 -9.42 -7.20
CA SER A 188 -8.69 -9.56 -8.46
C SER A 188 -9.00 -8.22 -9.14
N CYS A 189 -9.14 -7.16 -8.35
CA CYS A 189 -9.43 -5.80 -8.82
C CYS A 189 -8.22 -5.09 -9.43
N ILE A 190 -7.00 -5.62 -9.24
CA ILE A 190 -5.77 -5.00 -9.75
C ILE A 190 -5.48 -5.56 -11.16
N PRO A 191 -5.40 -4.71 -12.19
CA PRO A 191 -5.03 -5.13 -13.54
C PRO A 191 -3.65 -5.80 -13.58
N GLU A 192 -3.54 -6.89 -14.35
CA GLU A 192 -2.25 -7.49 -14.71
C GLU A 192 -1.78 -6.96 -16.06
N HIS A 193 -0.60 -6.35 -16.07
CA HIS A 193 0.08 -5.94 -17.29
C HIS A 193 1.44 -6.62 -17.30
N PRO A 194 1.62 -7.70 -18.09
CA PRO A 194 2.91 -8.34 -18.18
C PRO A 194 3.92 -7.28 -18.58
N LYS A 195 5.10 -7.28 -17.94
CA LYS A 195 6.22 -6.42 -18.34
C LYS A 195 6.27 -6.44 -19.87
N THR A 196 5.92 -5.33 -20.51
CA THR A 196 6.45 -5.07 -21.84
C THR A 196 7.95 -5.21 -21.66
N ALA A 197 8.61 -5.93 -22.55
CA ALA A 197 10.05 -6.04 -22.52
C ALA A 197 10.64 -4.63 -22.71
N ILE A 198 10.72 -3.86 -21.63
CA ILE A 198 11.47 -2.63 -21.57
C ILE A 198 12.90 -3.14 -21.71
N SER A 199 13.48 -2.90 -22.88
CA SER A 199 14.89 -3.14 -23.15
C SER A 199 15.70 -2.71 -21.95
N GLU A 200 16.55 -3.61 -21.45
CA GLU A 200 17.44 -3.38 -20.31
C GLU A 200 17.89 -1.92 -20.28
N PRO A 201 17.65 -1.18 -19.17
CA PRO A 201 18.27 0.12 -19.05
C PRO A 201 19.77 -0.13 -19.16
N GLN A 202 20.42 0.46 -20.17
CA GLN A 202 21.87 0.43 -20.27
C GLN A 202 22.40 0.99 -18.94
N ARG A 203 22.87 0.11 -18.07
CA ARG A 203 23.55 0.49 -16.83
C ARG A 203 24.69 1.40 -17.25
N GLN A 204 24.53 2.70 -17.02
CA GLN A 204 25.70 3.56 -17.06
C GLN A 204 26.64 3.09 -15.94
N PRO A 205 27.92 2.87 -16.23
CA PRO A 205 28.86 2.43 -15.22
C PRO A 205 28.88 3.46 -14.09
N SER A 206 28.86 2.94 -12.86
CA SER A 206 28.96 3.76 -11.65
C SER A 206 30.21 4.65 -11.72
N ARG A 207 30.22 5.74 -10.93
CA ARG A 207 31.37 6.65 -10.83
C ARG A 207 32.68 5.89 -10.51
N VAL A 208 32.58 4.79 -9.76
CA VAL A 208 33.70 3.89 -9.43
C VAL A 208 34.22 3.12 -10.65
N GLN A 209 33.31 2.62 -11.50
CA GLN A 209 33.67 1.91 -12.73
C GLN A 209 34.26 2.83 -13.80
N LYS A 210 33.80 4.09 -13.89
CA LYS A 210 34.40 5.12 -14.75
C LYS A 210 35.82 5.50 -14.32
N ILE A 211 36.13 5.46 -13.02
CA ILE A 211 37.48 5.73 -12.52
C ILE A 211 38.42 4.56 -12.85
N LEU A 212 37.96 3.31 -12.70
CA LEU A 212 38.78 2.14 -13.01
C LEU A 212 39.09 2.00 -14.51
N SER A 213 38.21 2.46 -15.41
CA SER A 213 38.46 2.44 -16.86
C SER A 213 39.42 3.53 -17.36
N LEU A 214 39.86 4.46 -16.50
CA LEU A 214 40.85 5.50 -16.83
C LEU A 214 42.29 5.09 -16.49
N PHE A 215 42.48 3.89 -15.91
CA PHE A 215 43.78 3.33 -15.53
C PHE A 215 44.14 2.04 -16.29
N GLN A 216 43.50 1.78 -17.43
CA GLN A 216 43.91 0.79 -18.45
C GLN A 216 44.30 1.53 -19.72
#